data_AF-A0A5S4EXN1-F1
#
_entry.id   AF-A0A5S4EXN1-F1
#
_cell.length_a   1.000
_cell.length_b   1.000
_cell.length_c   1.000
_cell.angle_alpha   90.00
_cell.angle_beta   90.00
_cell.angle_gamma   90.00
#
_symmetry.space_group_name_H-M   'P 1'
#
loop_
_entity.id
_entity.type
_entity.pdbx_description
1 polymer ?
#
loop_
_entity_poly.entity_id
_entity_poly.type
_entity_poly.pdbx_seq_one_letter_code
_entity_poly.pdbx_strand_id
1 'polypeptide(L)'
;VCIRDRTGAGARVFRRVELPTYAFQRRPYWLDAPRTLGDASELGLAPCAHPLLGAGTDLPDGGRLFTGRIGAGSSPWLADHVVMGSVIMPGSAFVELALHVADVAGAAGVEELTFQAPLAFPADRPVQIQVTLSGNDLAIHSRPTSEDPWTCHASGSLLGEAPADAETHPAAGPPPDAEPIAVETFYDELVAAGFEYGPAFQGLRAAWRHGGDVYAEVELAEEQRQEAGQYAIHPALLDAALHTAGLLESRQAGLAFSWSGITVSRPGAAKVRVRLSPGTGGSLSLTIADEDDRPVARIAGLAMRPVTAPRRLPYRLEWSAAPPRRDGVPEAVVVRPAAGELPQQVHETAERTLALVQEWLAEDRDGRLAVVTSGAVAVDDAEDVRDLAGAAVWGLVRTAQAEHPDRFVLVDVDDPDALPAALATGEPQVVMRAGQARIPRLTRLTQTLSLIPI
;
A
#
# COMPACT_ATOMS: atom_id res chain seq x y z
N VAL A 1 10.81 -34.87 36.93
CA VAL A 1 10.67 -35.77 38.10
C VAL A 1 11.75 -36.85 37.99
N CYS A 2 12.65 -36.98 38.96
CA CYS A 2 13.63 -38.08 38.97
C CYS A 2 13.22 -39.13 40.00
N ILE A 3 12.95 -40.35 39.52
CA ILE A 3 12.82 -41.55 40.35
C ILE A 3 14.23 -42.12 40.51
N ARG A 4 14.68 -42.31 41.76
CA ARG A 4 15.96 -42.97 42.07
C ARG A 4 15.68 -44.43 42.39
N ASP A 5 16.26 -45.33 41.59
CA ASP A 5 16.50 -46.70 42.00
C ASP A 5 17.96 -46.85 42.45
N ARG A 6 18.16 -47.53 43.58
CA ARG A 6 19.45 -47.79 44.21
C ARG A 6 19.88 -49.19 43.81
N THR A 7 20.90 -49.31 42.96
CA THR A 7 21.98 -50.32 43.05
C THR A 7 22.92 -50.23 41.83
N GLY A 8 24.23 -50.28 42.09
CA GLY A 8 25.24 -50.91 41.23
C GLY A 8 25.71 -50.23 39.93
N ALA A 9 26.93 -49.70 39.98
CA ALA A 9 27.96 -49.67 38.93
C ALA A 9 27.61 -49.23 37.49
N GLY A 10 28.16 -48.07 37.10
CA GLY A 10 28.22 -47.58 35.72
C GLY A 10 27.92 -46.09 35.68
N ALA A 11 28.92 -45.25 35.41
CA ALA A 11 28.72 -43.81 35.24
C ALA A 11 27.84 -43.57 34.01
N ARG A 12 26.52 -43.48 34.20
CA ARG A 12 25.57 -43.13 33.15
C ARG A 12 25.70 -41.64 32.85
N VAL A 13 26.16 -41.33 31.65
CA VAL A 13 26.10 -39.97 31.10
C VAL A 13 24.64 -39.68 30.74
N PHE A 14 24.01 -38.77 31.48
CA PHE A 14 22.67 -38.29 31.15
C PHE A 14 22.80 -37.12 30.16
N ARG A 15 22.33 -37.32 28.92
CA ARG A 15 22.22 -36.24 27.94
C ARG A 15 20.97 -35.43 28.29
N ARG A 16 21.12 -34.12 28.53
CA ARG A 16 19.98 -33.20 28.57
C ARG A 16 19.35 -33.18 27.18
N VAL A 17 18.10 -33.59 27.08
CA VAL A 17 17.29 -33.48 25.87
C VAL A 17 16.39 -32.27 26.06
N GLU A 18 16.45 -31.33 25.12
CA GLU A 18 15.48 -30.23 25.08
C GLU A 18 14.11 -30.83 24.80
N LEU A 19 13.19 -30.64 25.74
CA LEU A 19 11.79 -30.98 25.55
C LEU A 19 11.07 -29.75 24.98
N PRO A 20 10.07 -29.92 24.11
CA PRO A 20 9.23 -28.82 23.68
C PRO A 20 8.71 -28.06 24.90
N THR A 21 8.81 -26.74 24.85
CA THR A 21 8.24 -25.89 25.90
C THR A 21 6.74 -26.11 25.96
N TYR A 22 6.15 -25.89 27.13
CA TYR A 22 4.71 -26.03 27.34
C TYR A 22 3.95 -25.30 26.23
N ALA A 23 2.97 -25.97 25.62
CA ALA A 23 2.14 -25.40 24.57
C ALA A 23 1.22 -24.34 25.19
N PHE A 24 1.75 -23.14 25.40
CA PHE A 24 0.98 -22.00 25.88
C PHE A 24 -0.19 -21.79 24.92
N GLN A 25 -1.39 -21.77 25.48
CA GLN A 25 -2.59 -21.39 24.75
C GLN A 25 -2.45 -19.90 24.41
N ARG A 26 -2.09 -19.59 23.16
CA ARG A 26 -1.88 -18.21 22.69
C ARG A 26 -3.22 -17.54 22.44
N ARG A 27 -3.89 -17.14 23.52
CA ARG A 27 -4.96 -16.14 23.45
C ARG A 27 -4.38 -14.78 23.82
N PRO A 28 -4.52 -13.75 22.97
CA PRO A 28 -4.19 -12.39 23.37
C PRO A 28 -5.13 -11.98 24.51
N TYR A 29 -4.56 -11.64 25.66
CA TYR A 29 -5.26 -11.06 26.80
C TYR A 29 -4.74 -9.64 27.01
N TRP A 30 -4.90 -8.81 25.98
CA TRP A 30 -4.68 -7.37 26.09
C TRP A 30 -5.92 -6.72 26.71
N LEU A 31 -5.71 -5.71 27.55
CA LEU A 31 -6.77 -4.80 27.94
C LEU A 31 -7.03 -3.87 26.76
N ASP A 32 -7.96 -4.25 25.88
CA ASP A 32 -8.56 -3.34 24.91
C ASP A 32 -9.52 -2.43 25.67
N ALA A 33 -8.96 -1.52 26.47
CA ALA A 33 -9.74 -0.44 27.03
C ALA A 33 -10.16 0.46 25.85
N PRO A 34 -11.47 0.67 25.61
CA PRO A 34 -11.88 1.67 24.65
C PRO A 34 -11.23 2.98 25.09
N ARG A 35 -10.47 3.60 24.18
CA ARG A 35 -10.05 4.99 24.40
C ARG A 35 -11.34 5.78 24.53
N THR A 36 -11.66 6.22 25.74
CA THR A 36 -12.63 7.30 25.94
C THR A 36 -12.06 8.51 25.20
N LEU A 37 -12.47 8.68 23.94
CA LEU A 37 -12.57 9.99 23.33
C LEU A 37 -13.29 10.87 24.37
N GLY A 38 -12.73 12.04 24.68
CA GLY A 38 -13.50 13.03 25.45
C GLY A 38 -14.86 13.17 24.77
N ASP A 39 -15.93 13.18 25.56
CA ASP A 39 -17.28 13.31 25.03
C ASP A 39 -17.31 14.55 24.12
N ALA A 40 -17.62 14.34 22.83
CA ALA A 40 -17.67 15.42 21.84
C ALA A 40 -18.53 16.59 22.33
N SER A 41 -19.55 16.29 23.14
CA SER A 41 -20.44 17.24 23.79
C SER A 41 -19.71 18.26 24.67
N GLU A 42 -18.61 17.87 25.34
CA GLU A 42 -17.79 18.78 26.17
C GLU A 42 -17.04 19.82 25.33
N LEU A 43 -16.84 19.55 24.04
CA LEU A 43 -16.24 20.47 23.08
C LEU A 43 -17.29 21.29 22.31
N GLY A 44 -18.58 21.19 22.68
CA GLY A 44 -19.68 21.83 21.98
C GLY A 44 -20.03 21.17 20.63
N LEU A 45 -19.58 19.93 20.42
CA LEU A 45 -19.89 19.13 19.23
C LEU A 45 -20.91 18.04 19.58
N ALA A 46 -21.69 17.58 18.61
CA ALA A 46 -22.54 16.41 18.77
C ALA A 46 -21.73 15.13 18.50
N PRO A 47 -21.83 14.08 19.34
CA PRO A 47 -21.26 12.78 19.01
C PRO A 47 -21.92 12.22 17.74
N CYS A 48 -21.11 11.67 16.84
CA CYS A 48 -21.57 11.08 15.60
C CYS A 48 -21.60 9.54 15.75
N ALA A 49 -22.77 8.94 15.53
CA ALA A 49 -22.94 7.48 15.62
C ALA A 49 -22.54 6.80 14.30
N HIS A 50 -21.30 6.98 13.86
CA HIS A 50 -20.77 6.39 12.63
C HIS A 50 -19.32 5.93 12.81
N PRO A 51 -18.93 4.71 12.40
CA PRO A 51 -17.60 4.17 12.71
C PRO A 51 -16.41 4.99 12.16
N LEU A 52 -16.62 5.76 11.10
CA LEU A 52 -15.58 6.61 10.49
C LEU A 52 -15.63 8.09 10.91
N LEU A 53 -16.67 8.51 11.66
CA LEU A 53 -16.88 9.90 12.08
C LEU A 53 -17.15 9.95 13.59
N GLY A 54 -16.38 10.74 14.33
CA GLY A 54 -16.50 10.81 15.79
C GLY A 54 -17.43 11.92 16.29
N ALA A 55 -17.53 13.02 15.55
CA ALA A 55 -18.30 14.19 15.98
C ALA A 55 -18.82 15.01 14.80
N GLY A 56 -19.90 15.77 15.01
CA GLY A 56 -20.44 16.72 14.05
C GLY A 56 -20.95 18.01 14.71
N THR A 57 -21.15 19.05 13.92
CA THR A 57 -21.76 20.31 14.35
C THR A 57 -22.47 21.01 13.20
N ASP A 58 -23.55 21.71 13.52
CA ASP A 58 -24.14 22.70 12.63
C ASP A 58 -23.28 23.97 12.63
N LEU A 59 -23.22 24.64 11.48
CA LEU A 59 -22.52 25.89 11.27
C LEU A 59 -23.53 27.06 11.21
N PRO A 60 -23.13 28.29 11.61
CA PRO A 60 -24.05 29.44 11.65
C PRO A 60 -24.62 29.86 10.29
N ASP A 61 -23.97 29.46 9.19
CA ASP A 61 -24.39 29.72 7.82
C ASP A 61 -25.36 28.66 7.27
N GLY A 62 -25.80 27.72 8.12
CA GLY A 62 -26.66 26.60 7.75
C GLY A 62 -25.91 25.41 7.19
N GLY A 63 -24.57 25.46 7.13
CA GLY A 63 -23.75 24.30 6.80
C GLY A 63 -23.63 23.30 7.95
N ARG A 64 -22.99 22.17 7.68
CA ARG A 64 -22.64 21.16 8.69
C ARG A 64 -21.22 20.69 8.50
N LEU A 65 -20.56 20.36 9.60
CA LEU A 65 -19.23 19.77 9.62
C LEU A 65 -19.25 18.48 10.42
N PHE A 66 -18.76 17.41 9.81
CA PHE A 66 -18.51 16.12 10.46
C PHE A 66 -17.02 15.86 10.47
N THR A 67 -16.50 15.27 11.54
CA THR A 67 -15.07 15.05 11.74
C THR A 67 -14.81 13.66 12.29
N GLY A 68 -13.68 13.08 11.90
CA GLY A 68 -13.26 11.77 12.36
C GLY A 68 -11.76 11.59 12.30
N ARG A 69 -11.29 10.45 12.82
CA ARG A 69 -9.90 10.03 12.70
C ARG A 69 -9.85 8.58 12.25
N ILE A 70 -9.38 8.36 11.03
CA ILE A 70 -9.46 7.06 10.35
C ILE A 70 -8.07 6.47 10.21
N GLY A 71 -7.91 5.19 10.57
CA GLY A 71 -6.76 4.37 10.21
C GLY A 71 -7.01 2.90 10.60
N ALA A 72 -6.06 2.02 10.30
CA ALA A 72 -6.21 0.58 10.57
C ALA A 72 -6.53 0.26 12.05
N GLY A 73 -6.03 1.07 12.99
CA GLY A 73 -6.35 0.88 14.42
C GLY A 73 -7.80 1.21 14.82
N SER A 74 -8.53 2.01 14.04
CA SER A 74 -9.96 2.33 14.29
C SER A 74 -10.90 1.51 13.40
N SER A 75 -10.42 1.07 12.24
CA SER A 75 -11.17 0.27 11.28
C SER A 75 -10.23 -0.77 10.67
N PRO A 76 -10.04 -1.93 11.32
CA PRO A 76 -9.04 -2.92 10.92
C PRO A 76 -9.20 -3.41 9.49
N TRP A 77 -10.44 -3.48 8.99
CA TRP A 77 -10.72 -3.88 7.62
C TRP A 77 -10.04 -2.98 6.59
N LEU A 78 -9.72 -1.72 6.88
CA LEU A 78 -9.02 -0.84 5.91
C LEU A 78 -7.68 -1.40 5.46
N ALA A 79 -6.98 -2.15 6.31
CA ALA A 79 -5.69 -2.76 5.98
C ALA A 79 -5.79 -3.80 4.84
N ASP A 80 -6.99 -4.35 4.62
CA ASP A 80 -7.25 -5.34 3.58
C ASP A 80 -7.55 -4.71 2.20
N HIS A 81 -7.58 -3.38 2.07
CA HIS A 81 -7.77 -2.71 0.78
C HIS A 81 -6.44 -2.15 0.26
N VAL A 82 -5.65 -3.04 -0.37
CA VAL A 82 -4.33 -2.69 -0.91
C VAL A 82 -4.39 -2.56 -2.44
N VAL A 83 -3.96 -1.42 -2.95
CA VAL A 83 -3.85 -1.14 -4.39
C VAL A 83 -2.42 -0.72 -4.69
N MET A 84 -1.77 -1.42 -5.61
CA MET A 84 -0.37 -1.21 -6.01
C MET A 84 0.59 -1.20 -4.82
N GLY A 85 0.39 -2.13 -3.87
CA GLY A 85 1.20 -2.27 -2.66
C GLY A 85 1.00 -1.16 -1.61
N SER A 86 -0.03 -0.32 -1.75
CA SER A 86 -0.37 0.72 -0.77
C SER A 86 -1.76 0.50 -0.19
N VAL A 87 -1.93 0.67 1.12
CA VAL A 87 -3.25 0.70 1.75
C VAL A 87 -3.96 1.99 1.34
N ILE A 88 -5.06 1.86 0.60
CA ILE A 88 -5.85 2.97 0.07
C ILE A 88 -7.26 2.89 0.65
N MET A 89 -7.87 4.02 0.99
CA MET A 89 -9.30 4.07 1.33
C MET A 89 -10.13 3.67 0.11
N PRO A 90 -11.01 2.65 0.22
CA PRO A 90 -11.85 2.27 -0.90
C PRO A 90 -12.83 3.39 -1.26
N GLY A 91 -13.19 3.48 -2.54
CA GLY A 91 -14.19 4.43 -3.03
C GLY A 91 -15.53 4.29 -2.32
N SER A 92 -15.92 3.06 -2.00
CA SER A 92 -17.14 2.74 -1.25
C SER A 92 -17.19 3.39 0.15
N ALA A 93 -16.04 3.67 0.78
CA ALA A 93 -16.03 4.34 2.08
C ALA A 93 -16.33 5.83 1.96
N PHE A 94 -15.97 6.48 0.84
CA PHE A 94 -16.42 7.85 0.57
C PHE A 94 -17.93 7.90 0.28
N VAL A 95 -18.46 6.90 -0.43
CA VAL A 95 -19.90 6.76 -0.66
C VAL A 95 -20.65 6.60 0.66
N GLU A 96 -20.17 5.74 1.56
CA GLU A 96 -20.77 5.55 2.89
C GLU A 96 -20.76 6.83 3.74
N LEU A 97 -19.66 7.59 3.73
CA LEU A 97 -19.60 8.88 4.42
C LEU A 97 -20.63 9.88 3.86
N ALA A 98 -20.80 9.92 2.54
CA ALA A 98 -21.79 10.78 1.89
C ALA A 98 -23.22 10.33 2.21
N LEU A 99 -23.49 9.02 2.24
CA LEU A 99 -24.78 8.45 2.63
C LEU A 99 -25.14 8.76 4.08
N HIS A 100 -24.17 8.69 5.00
CA HIS A 100 -24.38 9.09 6.38
C HIS A 100 -24.79 10.58 6.48
N VAL A 101 -24.09 11.46 5.76
CA VAL A 101 -24.43 12.89 5.72
C VAL A 101 -25.81 13.12 5.09
N ALA A 102 -26.18 12.35 4.06
CA ALA A 102 -27.50 12.39 3.44
C ALA A 102 -28.61 12.06 4.45
N ASP A 103 -28.45 10.97 5.22
CA ASP A 103 -29.40 10.54 6.24
C ASP A 103 -29.58 11.61 7.34
N VAL A 104 -28.47 12.14 7.87
CA VAL A 104 -28.50 13.21 8.88
C VAL A 104 -29.14 14.50 8.34
N ALA A 105 -29.00 14.78 7.03
CA ALA A 105 -29.64 15.90 6.35
C ALA A 105 -31.12 15.65 5.99
N GLY A 106 -31.61 14.42 6.14
CA GLY A 106 -32.95 14.03 5.69
C GLY A 106 -33.10 13.99 4.17
N ALA A 107 -31.99 13.85 3.44
CA ALA A 107 -31.97 13.71 1.99
C ALA A 107 -32.29 12.27 1.58
N ALA A 108 -32.82 12.08 0.37
CA ALA A 108 -33.17 10.75 -0.15
C ALA A 108 -31.94 9.90 -0.53
N GLY A 109 -30.76 10.52 -0.65
CA GLY A 109 -29.53 9.85 -1.01
C GLY A 109 -28.46 10.84 -1.49
N VAL A 110 -27.56 10.35 -2.34
CA VAL A 110 -26.49 11.15 -2.95
C VAL A 110 -26.77 11.26 -4.45
N GLU A 111 -26.87 12.49 -4.95
CA GLU A 111 -27.19 12.75 -6.35
C GLU A 111 -25.97 12.52 -7.24
N GLU A 112 -24.82 13.09 -6.86
CA GLU A 112 -23.54 12.88 -7.51
C GLU A 112 -22.42 12.80 -6.48
N LEU A 113 -21.42 11.96 -6.73
CA LEU A 113 -20.17 11.94 -5.99
C LEU A 113 -19.00 11.66 -6.94
N THR A 114 -18.03 12.59 -6.99
CA THR A 114 -16.84 12.48 -7.84
C THR A 114 -15.58 12.48 -6.98
N PHE A 115 -14.70 11.51 -7.24
CA PHE A 115 -13.44 11.34 -6.51
C PHE A 115 -12.32 12.15 -7.17
N GLN A 116 -11.65 12.96 -6.38
CA GLN A 116 -10.60 13.87 -6.85
C GLN A 116 -9.21 13.31 -6.57
N ALA A 117 -8.96 12.82 -5.35
CA ALA A 117 -7.67 12.31 -4.94
C ALA A 117 -7.81 11.06 -4.07
N PRO A 118 -6.92 10.05 -4.22
CA PRO A 118 -6.89 8.89 -3.35
C PRO A 118 -6.51 9.28 -1.91
N LEU A 119 -6.97 8.53 -0.92
CA LEU A 119 -6.49 8.62 0.46
C LEU A 119 -5.67 7.37 0.80
N ALA A 120 -4.36 7.54 0.95
CA ALA A 120 -3.45 6.47 1.34
C ALA A 120 -3.12 6.54 2.84
N PHE A 121 -2.82 5.39 3.44
CA PHE A 121 -2.43 5.29 4.85
C PHE A 121 -0.96 4.83 5.00
N PRO A 122 0.02 5.72 4.76
CA PRO A 122 1.43 5.36 4.88
C PRO A 122 1.82 5.08 6.34
N ALA A 123 2.40 3.91 6.58
CA ALA A 123 2.86 3.43 7.90
C ALA A 123 1.73 3.29 8.94
N ASP A 124 0.51 2.92 8.51
CA ASP A 124 -0.66 2.67 9.36
C ASP A 124 -1.03 3.83 10.30
N ARG A 125 -0.62 5.04 9.93
CA ARG A 125 -0.92 6.23 10.73
C ARG A 125 -2.33 6.72 10.42
N PRO A 126 -3.15 6.96 11.45
CA PRO A 126 -4.49 7.47 11.26
C PRO A 126 -4.46 8.94 10.82
N VAL A 127 -5.37 9.32 9.93
CA VAL A 127 -5.52 10.67 9.36
C VAL A 127 -6.76 11.35 9.93
N GLN A 128 -6.79 12.68 9.92
CA GLN A 128 -8.00 13.44 10.20
C GLN A 128 -8.86 13.48 8.94
N ILE A 129 -10.15 13.22 9.08
CA ILE A 129 -11.13 13.38 8.00
C ILE A 129 -12.16 14.44 8.38
N GLN A 130 -12.63 15.18 7.38
CA GLN A 130 -13.75 16.10 7.49
C GLN A 130 -14.72 15.90 6.35
N VAL A 131 -16.01 15.94 6.66
CA VAL A 131 -17.08 16.03 5.66
C VAL A 131 -17.84 17.32 5.92
N THR A 132 -17.89 18.19 4.91
CA THR A 132 -18.63 19.45 4.96
C THR A 132 -19.88 19.34 4.10
N LEU A 133 -20.98 19.91 4.57
CA LEU A 133 -22.21 20.08 3.81
C LEU A 133 -22.59 21.57 3.82
N SER A 134 -22.84 22.14 2.64
CA SER A 134 -23.29 23.52 2.46
C SER A 134 -24.46 23.56 1.48
N GLY A 135 -25.67 23.77 2.00
CA GLY A 135 -26.88 23.50 1.22
C GLY A 135 -26.94 22.01 0.87
N ASN A 136 -26.91 21.69 -0.42
CA ASN A 136 -26.85 20.29 -0.89
C ASN A 136 -25.42 19.85 -1.25
N ASP A 137 -24.46 20.77 -1.33
CA ASP A 137 -23.11 20.45 -1.78
C ASP A 137 -22.29 19.85 -0.64
N LEU A 138 -21.61 18.73 -0.91
CA LEU A 138 -20.79 18.02 0.04
C LEU A 138 -19.35 17.89 -0.43
N ALA A 139 -18.40 17.90 0.52
CA ALA A 139 -17.01 17.63 0.23
C ALA A 139 -16.32 16.86 1.36
N ILE A 140 -15.46 15.91 0.99
CA ILE A 140 -14.73 15.04 1.90
C ILE A 140 -13.25 15.36 1.79
N HIS A 141 -12.66 15.80 2.90
CA HIS A 141 -11.28 16.21 3.00
C HIS A 141 -10.53 15.37 4.03
N SER A 142 -9.23 15.18 3.83
CA SER A 142 -8.37 14.65 4.87
C SER A 142 -7.06 15.40 5.00
N ARG A 143 -6.39 15.21 6.14
CA ARG A 143 -5.00 15.61 6.34
C ARG A 143 -4.32 14.66 7.33
N PRO A 144 -3.02 14.33 7.15
CA PRO A 144 -2.32 13.44 8.07
C PRO A 144 -2.18 14.02 9.48
N THR A 145 -1.72 15.27 9.59
CA THR A 145 -1.56 15.99 10.85
C THR A 145 -2.21 17.37 10.80
N SER A 146 -2.31 18.06 11.94
CA SER A 146 -2.88 19.42 12.00
C SER A 146 -2.05 20.48 11.28
N GLU A 147 -0.77 20.19 11.02
CA GLU A 147 0.17 21.09 10.33
C GLU A 147 0.13 20.90 8.80
N ASP A 148 -0.41 19.78 8.33
CA ASP A 148 -0.51 19.48 6.90
C ASP A 148 -1.72 20.20 6.25
N PRO A 149 -1.63 20.56 4.96
CA PRO A 149 -2.76 21.09 4.21
C PRO A 149 -3.85 20.04 4.02
N TRP A 150 -5.10 20.49 3.91
CA TRP A 150 -6.23 19.64 3.55
C TRP A 150 -6.13 19.19 2.10
N THR A 151 -6.42 17.91 1.86
CA THR A 151 -6.62 17.34 0.52
C THR A 151 -8.09 17.02 0.33
N CYS A 152 -8.70 17.50 -0.77
CA CYS A 152 -10.04 17.10 -1.16
C CYS A 152 -9.99 15.74 -1.85
N HIS A 153 -10.74 14.76 -1.34
CA HIS A 153 -10.78 13.40 -1.87
C HIS A 153 -12.05 13.15 -2.68
N ALA A 154 -13.17 13.74 -2.28
CA ALA A 154 -14.43 13.60 -2.99
C ALA A 154 -15.27 14.86 -2.83
N SER A 155 -16.05 15.20 -3.86
CA SER A 155 -17.06 16.26 -3.82
C SER A 155 -18.31 15.80 -4.54
N GLY A 156 -19.47 16.30 -4.12
CA GLY A 156 -20.74 15.86 -4.66
C GLY A 156 -21.90 16.68 -4.16
N SER A 157 -23.11 16.17 -4.38
CA SER A 157 -24.34 16.79 -3.92
C SER A 157 -25.34 15.77 -3.39
N LEU A 158 -26.17 16.20 -2.45
CA LEU A 158 -27.26 15.40 -1.90
C LEU A 158 -28.48 15.40 -2.81
N LEU A 159 -29.15 14.26 -2.87
CA LEU A 159 -30.39 14.08 -3.59
C LEU A 159 -31.58 14.51 -2.71
N GLY A 160 -32.24 15.60 -3.08
CA GLY A 160 -33.31 16.19 -2.27
C GLY A 160 -34.52 15.27 -2.10
N GLU A 161 -35.14 14.83 -3.21
CA GLU A 161 -36.28 13.91 -3.21
C GLU A 161 -35.91 12.62 -3.95
N ALA A 162 -36.47 11.49 -3.49
CA ALA A 162 -36.29 10.22 -4.16
C ALA A 162 -36.92 10.26 -5.56
N PRO A 163 -36.24 9.71 -6.59
CA PRO A 163 -36.81 9.62 -7.92
C PRO A 163 -38.13 8.84 -7.92
N ALA A 164 -39.08 9.20 -8.78
CA ALA A 164 -40.38 8.51 -8.86
C ALA A 164 -40.25 7.03 -9.28
N ASP A 165 -39.16 6.65 -9.93
CA ASP A 165 -38.83 5.26 -10.31
C ASP A 165 -38.03 4.52 -9.22
N ALA A 166 -37.78 5.13 -8.05
CA ALA A 166 -37.13 4.45 -6.93
C ALA A 166 -37.94 3.24 -6.42
N GLU A 167 -39.26 3.22 -6.65
CA GLU A 167 -40.10 2.07 -6.34
C GLU A 167 -39.93 0.88 -7.32
N THR A 168 -39.45 1.15 -8.55
CA THR A 168 -39.13 0.10 -9.52
C THR A 168 -37.70 -0.37 -9.32
N HIS A 169 -37.51 -1.30 -8.39
CA HIS A 169 -36.24 -1.98 -8.18
C HIS A 169 -36.15 -3.21 -9.09
N PRO A 170 -35.23 -3.27 -10.06
CA PRO A 170 -35.03 -4.48 -10.84
C PRO A 170 -34.64 -5.66 -9.94
N ALA A 171 -35.05 -6.87 -10.31
CA ALA A 171 -34.58 -8.07 -9.63
C ALA A 171 -33.05 -8.16 -9.71
N ALA A 172 -32.41 -8.45 -8.58
CA ALA A 172 -30.97 -8.69 -8.48
C ALA A 172 -30.65 -10.19 -8.42
N GLY A 173 -31.66 -11.05 -8.29
CA GLY A 173 -31.52 -12.50 -8.47
C GLY A 173 -31.20 -12.90 -9.91
N PRO A 174 -30.30 -13.88 -10.13
CA PRO A 174 -29.99 -14.36 -11.47
C PRO A 174 -31.21 -15.06 -12.09
N PRO A 175 -31.50 -14.82 -13.38
CA PRO A 175 -32.48 -15.59 -14.13
C PRO A 175 -32.17 -17.09 -14.15
N PRO A 176 -33.17 -17.98 -14.28
CA PRO A 176 -32.95 -19.44 -14.30
C PRO A 176 -32.02 -19.95 -15.41
N ASP A 177 -31.92 -19.20 -16.52
CA ASP A 177 -31.09 -19.47 -17.69
C ASP A 177 -29.75 -18.70 -17.67
N ALA A 178 -29.41 -18.03 -16.56
CA ALA A 178 -28.13 -17.34 -16.42
C ALA A 178 -26.95 -18.32 -16.35
N GLU A 179 -25.88 -18.02 -17.09
CA GLU A 179 -24.69 -18.86 -17.19
C GLU A 179 -23.75 -18.61 -15.99
N PRO A 180 -23.33 -19.63 -15.23
CA PRO A 180 -22.39 -19.44 -14.12
C PRO A 180 -21.03 -18.93 -14.59
N ILE A 181 -20.45 -18.00 -13.83
CA ILE A 181 -19.08 -17.50 -14.01
C ILE A 181 -18.22 -18.13 -12.91
N ALA A 182 -17.07 -18.71 -13.28
CA ALA A 182 -16.09 -19.19 -12.32
C ALA A 182 -15.46 -18.00 -11.57
N VAL A 183 -15.44 -18.05 -10.24
CA VAL A 183 -14.95 -16.95 -9.38
C VAL A 183 -13.83 -17.39 -8.44
N GLU A 184 -13.43 -18.66 -8.51
CA GLU A 184 -12.46 -19.27 -7.59
C GLU A 184 -11.07 -18.62 -7.70
N THR A 185 -10.65 -18.24 -8.91
CA THR A 185 -9.36 -17.59 -9.18
C THR A 185 -9.47 -16.06 -9.28
N PHE A 186 -10.67 -15.51 -9.10
CA PHE A 186 -10.96 -14.10 -9.38
C PHE A 186 -10.05 -13.14 -8.60
N TYR A 187 -9.88 -13.37 -7.29
CA TYR A 187 -9.04 -12.52 -6.45
C TYR A 187 -7.54 -12.73 -6.70
N ASP A 188 -7.12 -13.94 -7.07
CA ASP A 188 -5.72 -14.21 -7.46
C ASP A 188 -5.35 -13.46 -8.76
N GLU A 189 -6.28 -13.39 -9.70
CA GLU A 189 -6.12 -12.63 -10.94
C GLU A 189 -6.02 -11.11 -10.69
N LEU A 190 -6.78 -10.60 -9.71
CA LEU A 190 -6.71 -9.21 -9.29
C LEU A 190 -5.35 -8.84 -8.67
N VAL A 191 -4.70 -9.76 -7.95
CA VAL A 191 -3.33 -9.54 -7.43
C VAL A 191 -2.35 -9.30 -8.57
N ALA A 192 -2.46 -10.04 -9.67
CA ALA A 192 -1.61 -9.83 -10.85
C ALA A 192 -1.85 -8.46 -11.51
N ALA A 193 -3.06 -7.90 -11.38
CA ALA A 193 -3.41 -6.56 -11.78
C ALA A 193 -3.07 -5.47 -10.74
N GLY A 194 -2.43 -5.85 -9.62
CA GLY A 194 -1.99 -4.95 -8.55
C GLY A 194 -3.09 -4.57 -7.55
N PHE A 195 -4.17 -5.35 -7.48
CA PHE A 195 -5.22 -5.21 -6.47
C PHE A 195 -5.09 -6.37 -5.46
N GLU A 196 -4.58 -6.07 -4.28
CA GLU A 196 -4.27 -7.03 -3.21
C GLU A 196 -5.35 -6.96 -2.14
N TYR A 197 -6.56 -7.43 -2.49
CA TYR A 197 -7.69 -7.45 -1.54
C TYR A 197 -7.52 -8.54 -0.49
N GLY A 198 -7.52 -8.16 0.79
CA GLY A 198 -7.53 -9.07 1.93
C GLY A 198 -8.92 -9.59 2.29
N PRO A 199 -9.03 -10.43 3.33
CA PRO A 199 -10.25 -11.17 3.67
C PRO A 199 -11.51 -10.31 3.80
N ALA A 200 -11.43 -9.09 4.32
CA ALA A 200 -12.59 -8.21 4.46
C ALA A 200 -13.21 -7.81 3.11
N PHE A 201 -12.42 -7.72 2.04
CA PHE A 201 -12.83 -7.32 0.69
C PHE A 201 -13.06 -8.50 -0.27
N GLN A 202 -12.80 -9.73 0.19
CA GLN A 202 -13.04 -10.97 -0.56
C GLN A 202 -14.48 -11.50 -0.38
N GLY A 203 -15.44 -10.63 -0.65
CA GLY A 203 -16.87 -10.88 -0.43
C GLY A 203 -17.60 -11.60 -1.56
N LEU A 204 -17.06 -11.69 -2.78
CA LEU A 204 -17.71 -12.34 -3.91
C LEU A 204 -17.81 -13.87 -3.67
N ARG A 205 -19.02 -14.42 -3.75
CA ARG A 205 -19.30 -15.85 -3.49
C ARG A 205 -19.65 -16.63 -4.73
N ALA A 206 -20.48 -16.05 -5.60
CA ALA A 206 -20.91 -16.64 -6.85
C ALA A 206 -21.28 -15.54 -7.83
N ALA A 207 -21.14 -15.82 -9.12
CA ALA A 207 -21.54 -14.90 -10.17
C ALA A 207 -22.15 -15.65 -11.37
N TRP A 208 -23.03 -14.96 -12.09
CA TRP A 208 -23.70 -15.44 -13.29
C TRP A 208 -23.75 -14.33 -14.33
N ARG A 209 -23.86 -14.74 -15.59
CA ARG A 209 -24.05 -13.87 -16.74
C ARG A 209 -25.40 -14.12 -17.37
N HIS A 210 -26.11 -13.04 -17.71
CA HIS A 210 -27.31 -13.12 -18.55
C HIS A 210 -27.38 -11.91 -19.46
N GLY A 211 -27.28 -12.14 -20.77
CA GLY A 211 -27.15 -11.06 -21.75
C GLY A 211 -25.91 -10.20 -21.46
N GLY A 212 -26.10 -8.90 -21.30
CA GLY A 212 -25.03 -7.96 -20.94
C GLY A 212 -24.81 -7.79 -19.43
N ASP A 213 -25.65 -8.39 -18.60
CA ASP A 213 -25.66 -8.19 -17.15
C ASP A 213 -24.81 -9.25 -16.42
N VAL A 214 -24.25 -8.82 -15.29
CA VAL A 214 -23.59 -9.71 -14.32
C VAL A 214 -24.42 -9.72 -13.05
N TYR A 215 -24.74 -10.91 -12.57
CA TYR A 215 -25.41 -11.16 -11.31
C TYR A 215 -24.40 -11.74 -10.33
N ALA A 216 -24.47 -11.38 -9.06
CA ALA A 216 -23.55 -11.91 -8.05
C ALA A 216 -24.17 -12.03 -6.67
N GLU A 217 -23.66 -12.99 -5.90
CA GLU A 217 -23.86 -13.06 -4.46
C GLU A 217 -22.62 -12.56 -3.74
N VAL A 218 -22.81 -11.60 -2.84
CA VAL A 218 -21.74 -10.92 -2.12
C VAL A 218 -22.04 -10.92 -0.62
N GLU A 219 -21.04 -11.26 0.19
CA GLU A 219 -21.19 -11.41 1.63
C GLU A 219 -19.96 -10.90 2.39
N LEU A 220 -20.18 -10.09 3.43
CA LEU A 220 -19.12 -9.68 4.36
C LEU A 220 -18.46 -10.88 5.03
N ALA A 221 -17.16 -10.77 5.33
CA ALA A 221 -16.49 -11.74 6.20
C ALA A 221 -17.11 -11.74 7.62
N GLU A 222 -17.00 -12.87 8.33
CA GLU A 222 -17.66 -13.11 9.62
C GLU A 222 -17.40 -12.01 10.66
N GLU A 223 -16.20 -11.46 10.70
CA GLU A 223 -15.84 -10.38 11.62
C GLU A 223 -16.65 -9.10 11.31
N GLN A 224 -16.69 -8.66 10.05
CA GLN A 224 -17.38 -7.44 9.64
C GLN A 224 -18.92 -7.58 9.62
N ARG A 225 -19.45 -8.81 9.60
CA ARG A 225 -20.92 -9.03 9.69
C ARG A 225 -21.53 -8.41 10.94
N GLN A 226 -20.79 -8.40 12.05
CA GLN A 226 -21.26 -7.80 13.32
C GLN A 226 -21.30 -6.27 13.27
N GLU A 227 -20.52 -5.67 12.37
CA GLU A 227 -20.43 -4.22 12.19
C GLU A 227 -21.41 -3.69 11.14
N ALA A 228 -22.02 -4.56 10.33
CA ALA A 228 -22.87 -4.17 9.19
C ALA A 228 -23.95 -3.15 9.58
N GLY A 229 -24.64 -3.36 10.70
CA GLY A 229 -25.71 -2.48 11.19
C GLY A 229 -25.27 -1.07 11.62
N GLN A 230 -23.97 -0.78 11.64
CA GLN A 230 -23.42 0.55 11.94
C GLN A 230 -23.24 1.41 10.68
N TYR A 231 -23.52 0.87 9.50
CA TYR A 231 -23.36 1.52 8.21
C TYR A 231 -24.67 1.51 7.42
N ALA A 232 -24.86 2.50 6.54
CA ALA A 232 -25.90 2.41 5.53
C ALA A 232 -25.62 1.23 4.60
N ILE A 233 -24.39 1.11 4.10
CA ILE A 233 -23.88 -0.12 3.50
C ILE A 233 -22.40 -0.26 3.86
N HIS A 234 -22.01 -1.40 4.43
CA HIS A 234 -20.62 -1.59 4.86
C HIS A 234 -19.66 -1.39 3.66
N PRO A 235 -18.62 -0.54 3.77
CA PRO A 235 -17.75 -0.21 2.64
C PRO A 235 -17.15 -1.44 1.94
N ALA A 236 -16.71 -2.44 2.70
CA ALA A 236 -16.18 -3.68 2.11
C ALA A 236 -17.24 -4.51 1.35
N LEU A 237 -18.51 -4.45 1.74
CA LEU A 237 -19.60 -5.13 1.01
C LEU A 237 -19.88 -4.42 -0.32
N LEU A 238 -19.99 -3.09 -0.28
CA LEU A 238 -20.21 -2.30 -1.48
C LEU A 238 -19.03 -2.43 -2.45
N ASP A 239 -17.79 -2.40 -1.94
CA ASP A 239 -16.59 -2.57 -2.78
C ASP A 239 -16.55 -3.94 -3.45
N ALA A 240 -16.84 -5.01 -2.70
CA ALA A 240 -16.94 -6.36 -3.25
C ALA A 240 -18.05 -6.49 -4.32
N ALA A 241 -19.14 -5.72 -4.19
CA ALA A 241 -20.16 -5.63 -5.25
C ALA A 241 -19.61 -4.95 -6.51
N LEU A 242 -18.72 -3.96 -6.39
CA LEU A 242 -18.06 -3.30 -7.54
C LEU A 242 -17.06 -4.20 -8.23
N HIS A 243 -16.42 -5.14 -7.52
CA HIS A 243 -15.47 -6.08 -8.12
C HIS A 243 -16.09 -6.89 -9.27
N THR A 244 -17.41 -7.11 -9.24
CA THR A 244 -18.16 -7.77 -10.33
C THR A 244 -18.00 -7.08 -11.68
N ALA A 245 -17.63 -5.80 -11.72
CA ALA A 245 -17.29 -5.09 -12.96
C ALA A 245 -16.09 -5.70 -13.69
N GLY A 246 -15.18 -6.38 -12.98
CA GLY A 246 -14.08 -7.14 -13.57
C GLY A 246 -14.52 -8.42 -14.29
N LEU A 247 -15.78 -8.87 -14.11
CA LEU A 247 -16.34 -10.05 -14.77
C LEU A 247 -17.01 -9.73 -16.12
N LEU A 248 -17.08 -8.44 -16.48
CA LEU A 248 -17.57 -7.98 -17.78
C LEU A 248 -16.51 -8.24 -18.85
N GLU A 249 -16.87 -8.97 -19.92
CA GLU A 249 -15.94 -9.43 -20.97
C GLU A 249 -15.16 -8.32 -21.69
N SER A 250 -15.64 -7.08 -21.63
CA SER A 250 -15.07 -5.94 -22.35
C SER A 250 -14.19 -5.03 -21.48
N ARG A 251 -13.94 -5.37 -20.21
CA ARG A 251 -13.34 -4.44 -19.23
C ARG A 251 -12.12 -5.02 -18.54
N GLN A 252 -11.08 -4.18 -18.46
CA GLN A 252 -9.97 -4.37 -17.53
C GLN A 252 -10.37 -3.87 -16.15
N ALA A 253 -9.69 -4.38 -15.11
CA ALA A 253 -9.83 -3.87 -13.75
C ALA A 253 -9.62 -2.34 -13.71
N GLY A 254 -10.48 -1.66 -12.95
CA GLY A 254 -10.52 -0.21 -12.87
C GLY A 254 -11.13 0.24 -11.56
N LEU A 255 -10.91 1.51 -11.22
CA LEU A 255 -11.45 2.11 -10.00
C LEU A 255 -12.67 2.97 -10.34
N ALA A 256 -13.66 2.92 -9.46
CA ALA A 256 -14.79 3.84 -9.49
C ALA A 256 -14.30 5.28 -9.28
N PHE A 257 -14.77 6.21 -10.11
CA PHE A 257 -14.35 7.62 -10.05
C PHE A 257 -15.53 8.59 -9.93
N SER A 258 -16.66 8.29 -10.58
CA SER A 258 -17.86 9.13 -10.52
C SER A 258 -19.08 8.25 -10.35
N TRP A 259 -19.97 8.70 -9.47
CA TRP A 259 -21.17 8.00 -9.02
C TRP A 259 -22.36 8.95 -9.13
N SER A 260 -23.52 8.42 -9.49
CA SER A 260 -24.75 9.18 -9.50
C SER A 260 -25.97 8.37 -9.08
N GLY A 261 -26.93 9.06 -8.47
CA GLY A 261 -28.21 8.50 -8.02
C GLY A 261 -28.01 7.33 -7.06
N ILE A 262 -27.26 7.55 -5.98
CA ILE A 262 -27.00 6.56 -4.94
C ILE A 262 -28.11 6.65 -3.90
N THR A 263 -28.83 5.55 -3.70
CA THR A 263 -29.94 5.46 -2.73
C THR A 263 -29.84 4.17 -1.94
N VAL A 264 -30.21 4.21 -0.66
CA VAL A 264 -30.25 3.04 0.23
C VAL A 264 -31.65 2.95 0.83
N SER A 265 -32.32 1.83 0.61
CA SER A 265 -33.66 1.57 1.15
C SER A 265 -33.62 0.78 2.45
N ARG A 266 -32.61 -0.08 2.62
CA ARG A 266 -32.49 -0.97 3.79
C ARG A 266 -31.03 -1.01 4.26
N PRO A 267 -30.69 -0.19 5.26
CA PRO A 267 -29.32 -0.12 5.74
C PRO A 267 -28.91 -1.39 6.50
N GLY A 268 -27.61 -1.60 6.65
CA GLY A 268 -27.06 -2.65 7.51
C GLY A 268 -27.10 -4.07 6.96
N ALA A 269 -27.25 -4.24 5.65
CA ALA A 269 -27.16 -5.55 5.00
C ALA A 269 -25.73 -6.11 5.13
N ALA A 270 -25.62 -7.41 5.46
CA ALA A 270 -24.34 -8.13 5.54
C ALA A 270 -24.11 -9.10 4.38
N LYS A 271 -25.20 -9.47 3.69
CA LYS A 271 -25.23 -10.35 2.52
C LYS A 271 -26.24 -9.79 1.52
N VAL A 272 -25.86 -9.74 0.25
CA VAL A 272 -26.67 -9.15 -0.81
C VAL A 272 -26.55 -9.93 -2.12
N ARG A 273 -27.58 -9.79 -2.95
CA ARG A 273 -27.54 -10.05 -4.38
C ARG A 273 -27.30 -8.75 -5.12
N VAL A 274 -26.51 -8.84 -6.18
CA VAL A 274 -26.07 -7.70 -6.98
C VAL A 274 -26.40 -7.98 -8.43
N ARG A 275 -27.00 -7.01 -9.11
CA ARG A 275 -27.08 -6.95 -10.57
C ARG A 275 -26.30 -5.73 -11.04
N LEU A 276 -25.27 -5.99 -11.83
CA LEU A 276 -24.48 -5.00 -12.54
C LEU A 276 -24.93 -4.99 -14.01
N SER A 277 -25.37 -3.82 -14.48
CA SER A 277 -25.85 -3.64 -15.84
C SER A 277 -25.04 -2.58 -16.58
N PRO A 278 -24.53 -2.86 -17.79
CA PRO A 278 -23.84 -1.87 -18.61
C PRO A 278 -24.82 -0.82 -19.13
N GLY A 279 -24.48 0.45 -18.93
CA GLY A 279 -25.21 1.60 -19.43
C GLY A 279 -24.59 2.22 -20.68
N THR A 280 -25.20 3.30 -21.16
CA THR A 280 -24.71 4.07 -22.32
C THR A 280 -23.38 4.76 -21.99
N GLY A 281 -22.50 4.89 -22.99
CA GLY A 281 -21.23 5.62 -22.84
C GLY A 281 -20.22 4.95 -21.90
N GLY A 282 -20.43 3.67 -21.56
CA GLY A 282 -19.53 2.93 -20.67
C GLY A 282 -19.76 3.19 -19.17
N SER A 283 -20.84 3.87 -18.81
CA SER A 283 -21.36 3.89 -17.43
C SER A 283 -21.88 2.51 -17.05
N LEU A 284 -21.89 2.19 -15.77
CA LEU A 284 -22.52 1.00 -15.19
C LEU A 284 -23.66 1.43 -14.26
N SER A 285 -24.61 0.55 -14.03
CA SER A 285 -25.61 0.70 -12.97
C SER A 285 -25.56 -0.52 -12.06
N LEU A 286 -25.82 -0.30 -10.77
CA LEU A 286 -25.77 -1.34 -9.75
C LEU A 286 -27.09 -1.39 -9.01
N THR A 287 -27.71 -2.56 -8.99
CA THR A 287 -28.92 -2.84 -8.21
C THR A 287 -28.57 -3.87 -7.15
N ILE A 288 -28.81 -3.55 -5.88
CA ILE A 288 -28.47 -4.39 -4.74
C ILE A 288 -29.76 -4.77 -4.00
N ALA A 289 -29.95 -6.07 -3.76
CA ALA A 289 -31.10 -6.61 -3.05
C ALA A 289 -30.67 -7.60 -1.97
N ASP A 290 -31.57 -7.95 -1.06
CA ASP A 290 -31.35 -9.04 -0.11
C ASP A 290 -31.59 -10.43 -0.77
N GLU A 291 -31.51 -11.50 0.03
CA GLU A 291 -31.70 -12.87 -0.46
C GLU A 291 -33.14 -13.16 -0.93
N ASP A 292 -34.10 -12.36 -0.46
CA ASP A 292 -35.50 -12.40 -0.87
C ASP A 292 -35.79 -11.44 -2.06
N ASP A 293 -34.73 -10.89 -2.67
CA ASP A 293 -34.78 -9.92 -3.78
C ASP A 293 -35.46 -8.58 -3.40
N ARG A 294 -35.52 -8.26 -2.11
CA ARG A 294 -36.05 -6.97 -1.65
C ARG A 294 -34.98 -5.88 -1.78
N PRO A 295 -35.36 -4.63 -2.12
CA PRO A 295 -34.40 -3.56 -2.38
C PRO A 295 -33.52 -3.24 -1.16
N VAL A 296 -32.20 -3.17 -1.38
CA VAL A 296 -31.21 -2.74 -0.37
C VAL A 296 -30.62 -1.39 -0.77
N ALA A 297 -30.06 -1.28 -1.97
CA ALA A 297 -29.46 -0.06 -2.47
C ALA A 297 -29.44 -0.02 -4.00
N ARG A 298 -29.34 1.17 -4.58
CA ARG A 298 -29.23 1.40 -6.02
C ARG A 298 -28.19 2.47 -6.31
N ILE A 299 -27.41 2.25 -7.37
CA ILE A 299 -26.52 3.23 -7.99
C ILE A 299 -26.93 3.35 -9.45
N ALA A 300 -27.50 4.51 -9.81
CA ALA A 300 -28.02 4.75 -11.15
C ALA A 300 -26.91 4.88 -12.20
N GLY A 301 -25.77 5.48 -11.84
CA GLY A 301 -24.62 5.63 -12.72
C GLY A 301 -23.31 5.46 -11.99
N LEU A 302 -22.40 4.72 -12.61
CA LEU A 302 -21.06 4.43 -12.10
C LEU A 302 -20.06 4.48 -13.26
N ALA A 303 -19.17 5.46 -13.23
CA ALA A 303 -18.07 5.56 -14.16
C ALA A 303 -16.80 4.93 -13.55
N MET A 304 -16.29 3.92 -14.25
CA MET A 304 -15.04 3.24 -13.90
C MET A 304 -13.90 3.78 -14.76
N ARG A 305 -12.73 4.02 -14.16
CA ARG A 305 -11.49 4.41 -14.85
C ARG A 305 -10.48 3.26 -14.81
N PRO A 306 -9.84 2.91 -15.93
CA PRO A 306 -8.78 1.91 -15.93
C PRO A 306 -7.62 2.33 -15.03
N VAL A 307 -7.09 1.41 -14.24
CA VAL A 307 -5.83 1.62 -13.52
C VAL A 307 -4.70 1.06 -14.36
N THR A 308 -3.87 1.93 -14.90
CA THR A 308 -2.61 1.50 -15.51
C THR A 308 -1.62 1.27 -14.38
N ALA A 309 -1.25 0.01 -14.12
CA ALA A 309 -0.21 -0.30 -13.14
C ALA A 309 1.06 0.53 -13.47
N PRO A 310 1.66 1.25 -12.50
CA PRO A 310 2.92 1.94 -12.75
C PRO A 310 3.96 0.90 -13.17
N ARG A 311 4.64 1.16 -14.30
CA ARG A 311 5.84 0.40 -14.69
C ARG A 311 6.75 0.31 -13.46
N ARG A 312 7.32 -0.87 -13.19
CA ARG A 312 8.33 -1.08 -12.12
C ARG A 312 9.23 0.15 -12.05
N LEU A 313 9.08 0.94 -10.98
CA LEU A 313 9.73 2.23 -10.88
C LEU A 313 11.25 2.02 -10.88
N PRO A 314 12.02 2.83 -11.63
CA PRO A 314 13.47 2.69 -11.66
C PRO A 314 14.05 2.90 -10.25
N TYR A 315 15.09 2.15 -9.92
CA TYR A 315 15.88 2.42 -8.73
C TYR A 315 16.96 3.44 -9.06
N ARG A 316 17.31 4.31 -8.09
CA ARG A 316 18.50 5.15 -8.18
C ARG A 316 19.49 4.80 -7.07
N LEU A 317 20.76 5.04 -7.34
CA LEU A 317 21.81 5.01 -6.33
C LEU A 317 21.80 6.34 -5.57
N GLU A 318 21.84 6.28 -4.25
CA GLU A 318 21.92 7.43 -3.35
C GLU A 318 23.11 7.25 -2.40
N TRP A 319 23.92 8.30 -2.24
CA TRP A 319 25.11 8.27 -1.40
C TRP A 319 24.81 8.87 -0.02
N SER A 320 24.59 8.01 0.97
CA SER A 320 24.24 8.39 2.35
C SER A 320 25.48 8.42 3.26
N ALA A 321 25.45 9.19 4.35
CA ALA A 321 26.55 9.24 5.31
C ALA A 321 26.86 7.86 5.91
N ALA A 322 28.14 7.48 5.95
CA ALA A 322 28.57 6.21 6.51
C ALA A 322 28.48 6.23 8.05
N PRO A 323 28.02 5.14 8.70
CA PRO A 323 28.07 5.04 10.15
C PRO A 323 29.52 4.94 10.66
N PRO A 324 29.83 5.51 11.83
CA PRO A 324 31.18 5.42 12.39
C PRO A 324 31.44 4.01 12.90
N ARG A 325 32.36 3.29 12.26
CA ARG A 325 32.94 2.05 12.79
C ARG A 325 34.46 2.07 12.55
N ARG A 326 35.19 1.26 13.32
CA ARG A 326 36.66 1.14 13.24
C ARG A 326 37.01 -0.33 13.38
N ASP A 327 37.56 -0.93 12.33
CA ASP A 327 38.42 -2.11 12.40
C ASP A 327 39.29 -2.18 11.15
N GLY A 328 40.56 -2.59 11.32
CA GLY A 328 41.55 -3.06 10.33
C GLY A 328 41.64 -2.39 8.95
N VAL A 329 42.81 -1.85 8.61
CA VAL A 329 43.11 -1.32 7.26
C VAL A 329 43.46 -2.49 6.31
N PRO A 330 42.65 -2.81 5.29
CA PRO A 330 43.00 -3.82 4.28
C PRO A 330 44.16 -3.36 3.39
N GLU A 331 44.77 -4.33 2.71
CA GLU A 331 45.80 -4.07 1.70
C GLU A 331 45.18 -3.33 0.50
N ALA A 332 45.75 -2.17 0.14
CA ALA A 332 45.19 -1.28 -0.87
C ALA A 332 46.02 -1.31 -2.16
N VAL A 333 45.35 -1.62 -3.26
CA VAL A 333 45.89 -1.48 -4.62
C VAL A 333 45.27 -0.25 -5.25
N VAL A 334 46.12 0.73 -5.53
CA VAL A 334 45.73 1.99 -6.16
C VAL A 334 45.76 1.78 -7.67
N VAL A 335 44.60 1.87 -8.32
CA VAL A 335 44.53 1.82 -9.77
C VAL A 335 44.66 3.25 -10.29
N ARG A 336 45.83 3.56 -10.86
CA ARG A 336 46.04 4.83 -11.57
C ARG A 336 45.79 4.65 -13.06
N PRO A 337 45.09 5.58 -13.72
CA PRO A 337 44.88 5.51 -15.16
C PRO A 337 46.21 5.47 -15.91
N ALA A 338 46.28 4.69 -16.97
CA ALA A 338 47.42 4.69 -17.90
C ALA A 338 47.46 6.01 -18.70
N ALA A 339 48.64 6.44 -19.15
CA ALA A 339 48.75 7.60 -20.04
C ALA A 339 48.36 7.18 -21.47
N GLY A 340 47.48 7.92 -22.15
CA GLY A 340 47.05 7.60 -23.51
C GLY A 340 45.70 8.21 -23.87
N GLU A 341 45.17 7.83 -25.03
CA GLU A 341 43.80 8.18 -25.42
C GLU A 341 42.77 7.45 -24.54
N LEU A 342 41.66 8.12 -24.23
CA LEU A 342 40.67 7.66 -23.24
C LEU A 342 40.18 6.21 -23.45
N PRO A 343 39.85 5.74 -24.67
CA PRO A 343 39.42 4.35 -24.85
C PRO A 343 40.51 3.33 -24.50
N GLN A 344 41.76 3.62 -24.87
CA GLN A 344 42.91 2.78 -24.55
C GLN A 344 43.18 2.79 -23.04
N GLN A 345 43.13 3.96 -22.42
CA GLN A 345 43.29 4.14 -20.98
C GLN A 345 42.25 3.32 -20.18
N VAL A 346 40.98 3.32 -20.60
CA VAL A 346 39.92 2.52 -19.97
C VAL A 346 40.22 1.02 -20.11
N HIS A 347 40.59 0.56 -21.31
CA HIS A 347 40.89 -0.85 -21.57
C HIS A 347 42.07 -1.36 -20.74
N GLU A 348 43.21 -0.69 -20.82
CA GLU A 348 44.43 -1.07 -20.08
C GLU A 348 44.24 -1.02 -18.56
N THR A 349 43.40 -0.10 -18.07
CA THR A 349 43.10 0.00 -16.64
C THR A 349 42.17 -1.12 -16.18
N ALA A 350 41.17 -1.48 -16.98
CA ALA A 350 40.30 -2.61 -16.71
C ALA A 350 41.05 -3.95 -16.76
N GLU A 351 41.92 -4.16 -17.76
CA GLU A 351 42.73 -5.39 -17.89
C GLU A 351 43.70 -5.58 -16.72
N ARG A 352 44.41 -4.52 -16.32
CA ARG A 352 45.28 -4.55 -15.14
C ARG A 352 44.50 -4.87 -13.86
N THR A 353 43.33 -4.27 -13.70
CA THR A 353 42.45 -4.53 -12.55
C THR A 353 41.95 -5.97 -12.56
N LEU A 354 41.55 -6.49 -13.72
CA LEU A 354 41.12 -7.88 -13.86
C LEU A 354 42.22 -8.86 -13.46
N ALA A 355 43.46 -8.63 -13.93
CA ALA A 355 44.61 -9.46 -13.58
C ALA A 355 44.84 -9.46 -12.06
N LEU A 356 44.78 -8.30 -11.42
CA LEU A 356 44.92 -8.16 -9.95
C LEU A 356 43.80 -8.90 -9.19
N VAL A 357 42.56 -8.79 -9.65
CA VAL A 357 41.41 -9.51 -9.07
C VAL A 357 41.61 -11.03 -9.20
N GLN A 358 42.03 -11.51 -10.38
CA GLN A 358 42.28 -12.93 -10.63
C GLN A 358 43.43 -13.47 -9.79
N GLU A 359 44.54 -12.74 -9.69
CA GLU A 359 45.68 -13.09 -8.84
C GLU A 359 45.29 -13.15 -7.37
N TRP A 360 44.56 -12.14 -6.87
CA TRP A 360 44.06 -12.10 -5.50
C TRP A 360 43.11 -13.25 -5.16
N LEU A 361 42.29 -13.69 -6.11
CA LEU A 361 41.37 -14.82 -5.94
C LEU A 361 42.06 -16.18 -6.05
N ALA A 362 43.16 -16.27 -6.81
CA ALA A 362 43.92 -17.50 -6.98
C ALA A 362 44.73 -17.86 -5.72
N GLU A 363 45.10 -16.86 -4.92
CA GLU A 363 45.83 -17.07 -3.66
C GLU A 363 44.89 -17.21 -2.45
N ASP A 364 45.18 -18.19 -1.59
CA ASP A 364 44.46 -18.39 -0.32
C ASP A 364 45.01 -17.41 0.73
N ARG A 365 44.59 -16.15 0.60
CA ARG A 365 44.98 -15.04 1.49
C ARG A 365 43.85 -14.67 2.44
N ASP A 366 44.19 -14.50 3.71
CA ASP A 366 43.34 -13.81 4.68
C ASP A 366 43.41 -12.29 4.45
N GLY A 367 42.32 -11.68 3.97
CA GLY A 367 42.26 -10.22 3.80
C GLY A 367 41.25 -9.75 2.76
N ARG A 368 41.25 -8.43 2.53
CA ARG A 368 40.46 -7.79 1.46
C ARG A 368 41.39 -6.98 0.57
N LEU A 369 41.10 -6.98 -0.73
CA LEU A 369 41.77 -6.11 -1.70
C LEU A 369 41.00 -4.79 -1.79
N ALA A 370 41.60 -3.69 -1.37
CA ALA A 370 41.03 -2.36 -1.55
C ALA A 370 41.44 -1.76 -2.90
N VAL A 371 40.45 -1.44 -3.75
CA VAL A 371 40.64 -0.81 -5.05
C VAL A 371 40.33 0.68 -4.92
N VAL A 372 41.35 1.51 -5.09
CA VAL A 372 41.27 2.96 -4.85
C VAL A 372 41.24 3.75 -6.17
N THR A 373 40.24 4.60 -6.32
CA THR A 373 40.04 5.52 -7.46
C THR A 373 39.90 6.98 -6.98
N SER A 374 39.88 7.93 -7.92
CA SER A 374 39.67 9.36 -7.61
C SER A 374 38.76 10.02 -8.63
N GLY A 375 37.52 10.33 -8.26
CA GLY A 375 36.55 10.96 -9.14
C GLY A 375 35.92 9.99 -10.14
N ALA A 376 35.92 8.68 -9.82
CA ALA A 376 35.33 7.62 -10.63
C ALA A 376 33.80 7.53 -10.48
N VAL A 377 33.25 8.19 -9.46
CA VAL A 377 31.83 8.15 -9.10
C VAL A 377 31.35 9.54 -8.72
N ALA A 378 30.16 9.90 -9.17
CA ALA A 378 29.44 11.09 -8.73
C ALA A 378 28.57 10.76 -7.50
N VAL A 379 28.66 11.56 -6.44
CA VAL A 379 27.84 11.36 -5.23
C VAL A 379 26.47 12.04 -5.29
N ASP A 380 26.29 13.01 -6.18
CA ASP A 380 25.05 13.72 -6.44
C ASP A 380 24.99 14.24 -7.89
N ASP A 381 23.84 14.78 -8.29
CA ASP A 381 23.58 15.23 -9.66
C ASP A 381 24.38 16.50 -10.06
N ALA A 382 25.10 17.11 -9.11
CA ALA A 382 25.96 18.27 -9.35
C ALA A 382 27.44 17.90 -9.56
N GLU A 383 27.84 16.65 -9.30
CA GLU A 383 29.21 16.16 -9.50
C GLU A 383 29.35 15.44 -10.84
N ASP A 384 30.35 15.85 -11.63
CA ASP A 384 30.74 15.13 -12.85
C ASP A 384 31.72 13.98 -12.53
N VAL A 385 31.57 12.85 -13.23
CA VAL A 385 32.56 11.77 -13.22
C VAL A 385 33.78 12.19 -14.02
N ARG A 386 34.93 12.31 -13.35
CA ARG A 386 36.19 12.80 -13.93
C ARG A 386 37.16 11.68 -14.31
N ASP A 387 37.00 10.50 -13.70
CA ASP A 387 37.82 9.31 -13.96
C ASP A 387 36.98 8.18 -14.58
N LEU A 388 36.83 8.20 -15.90
CA LEU A 388 36.05 7.20 -16.62
C LEU A 388 36.72 5.81 -16.63
N ALA A 389 38.05 5.74 -16.52
CA ALA A 389 38.77 4.48 -16.38
C ALA A 389 38.50 3.86 -15.01
N GLY A 390 38.53 4.67 -13.94
CA GLY A 390 38.08 4.29 -12.61
C GLY A 390 36.60 3.89 -12.58
N ALA A 391 35.72 4.55 -13.34
CA ALA A 391 34.31 4.18 -13.41
C ALA A 391 34.11 2.77 -14.00
N ALA A 392 34.91 2.39 -15.01
CA ALA A 392 34.92 1.03 -15.56
C ALA A 392 35.43 0.00 -14.54
N VAL A 393 36.47 0.35 -13.78
CA VAL A 393 36.99 -0.46 -12.66
C VAL A 393 35.92 -0.70 -11.59
N TRP A 394 35.15 0.33 -11.23
CA TRP A 394 34.01 0.21 -10.32
C TRP A 394 32.95 -0.76 -10.84
N GLY A 395 32.69 -0.80 -12.15
CA GLY A 395 31.79 -1.80 -12.75
C GLY A 395 32.33 -3.22 -12.60
N LEU A 396 33.60 -3.43 -12.98
CA LEU A 396 34.26 -4.74 -12.94
C LEU A 396 34.33 -5.31 -11.52
N VAL A 397 34.79 -4.51 -10.56
CA VAL A 397 34.98 -4.97 -9.17
C VAL A 397 33.63 -5.18 -8.47
N ARG A 398 32.57 -4.43 -8.84
CA ARG A 398 31.21 -4.70 -8.34
C ARG A 398 30.70 -6.07 -8.74
N THR A 399 31.01 -6.52 -9.96
CA THR A 399 30.72 -7.90 -10.38
C THR A 399 31.47 -8.91 -9.52
N ALA A 400 32.77 -8.68 -9.28
CA ALA A 400 33.57 -9.56 -8.42
C ALA A 400 33.07 -9.57 -6.94
N GLN A 401 32.61 -8.44 -6.41
CA GLN A 401 31.99 -8.36 -5.08
C GLN A 401 30.70 -9.17 -4.96
N ALA A 402 29.91 -9.24 -6.03
CA ALA A 402 28.68 -10.02 -6.05
C ALA A 402 28.95 -11.54 -6.03
N GLU A 403 30.04 -11.97 -6.67
CA GLU A 403 30.47 -13.38 -6.70
C GLU A 403 31.28 -13.80 -5.47
N HIS A 404 32.08 -12.87 -4.92
CA HIS A 404 32.97 -13.10 -3.78
C HIS A 404 32.76 -12.02 -2.70
N PRO A 405 31.71 -12.15 -1.87
CA PRO A 405 31.44 -11.21 -0.78
C PRO A 405 32.64 -11.08 0.17
N ASP A 406 32.80 -9.89 0.75
CA ASP A 406 33.83 -9.56 1.74
C ASP A 406 35.30 -9.69 1.28
N ARG A 407 35.57 -9.94 -0.01
CA ARG A 407 36.95 -10.05 -0.55
C ARG A 407 37.51 -8.74 -1.12
N PHE A 408 36.67 -7.78 -1.44
CA PHE A 408 37.06 -6.52 -2.10
C PHE A 408 36.40 -5.31 -1.45
N VAL A 409 37.11 -4.19 -1.44
CA VAL A 409 36.60 -2.87 -1.02
C VAL A 409 36.82 -1.87 -2.14
N LEU A 410 35.77 -1.18 -2.60
CA LEU A 410 35.90 -0.06 -3.53
C LEU A 410 35.96 1.25 -2.76
N VAL A 411 36.98 2.07 -3.04
CA VAL A 411 37.15 3.36 -2.40
C VAL A 411 37.40 4.43 -3.46
N ASP A 412 36.58 5.47 -3.48
CA ASP A 412 36.84 6.66 -4.30
C ASP A 412 37.17 7.85 -3.38
N VAL A 413 38.38 8.41 -3.50
CA VAL A 413 38.85 9.50 -2.63
C VAL A 413 39.21 10.75 -3.45
N ASP A 414 38.88 11.93 -2.93
CA ASP A 414 39.36 13.21 -3.47
C ASP A 414 40.75 13.59 -2.93
N ASP A 415 41.10 13.10 -1.74
CA ASP A 415 42.39 13.24 -1.08
C ASP A 415 42.94 11.86 -0.69
N PRO A 416 44.13 11.44 -1.17
CA PRO A 416 44.77 10.19 -0.76
C PRO A 416 44.94 10.02 0.75
N ASP A 417 45.09 11.11 1.51
CA ASP A 417 45.23 11.07 2.97
C ASP A 417 43.93 10.62 3.67
N ALA A 418 42.79 10.63 2.97
CA ALA A 418 41.51 10.15 3.46
C ALA A 418 41.35 8.61 3.41
N LEU A 419 42.26 7.89 2.73
CA LEU A 419 42.15 6.45 2.51
C LEU A 419 42.05 5.63 3.82
N PRO A 420 42.86 5.87 4.88
CA PRO A 420 42.73 5.13 6.14
C PRO A 420 41.35 5.33 6.80
N ALA A 421 40.80 6.54 6.71
CA ALA A 421 39.48 6.85 7.26
C ALA A 421 38.35 6.19 6.46
N ALA A 422 38.49 6.14 5.12
CA ALA A 422 37.55 5.45 4.24
C ALA A 422 37.48 3.95 4.56
N LEU A 423 38.65 3.33 4.68
CA LEU A 423 38.78 1.90 4.97
C LEU A 423 38.27 1.52 6.36
N ALA A 424 38.44 2.42 7.35
CA ALA A 424 37.96 2.18 8.72
C ALA A 424 36.44 2.00 8.81
N THR A 425 35.65 2.50 7.85
CA THR A 425 34.18 2.33 7.81
C THR A 425 33.75 0.86 7.76
N GLY A 426 34.59 -0.01 7.20
CA GLY A 426 34.31 -1.44 7.02
C GLY A 426 33.31 -1.77 5.91
N GLU A 427 32.85 -0.76 5.17
CA GLU A 427 31.84 -0.88 4.13
C GLU A 427 32.48 -1.35 2.81
N PRO A 428 31.78 -2.14 1.98
CA PRO A 428 32.35 -2.71 0.75
C PRO A 428 32.55 -1.64 -0.35
N GLN A 429 31.85 -0.51 -0.27
CA GLN A 429 31.93 0.59 -1.22
C GLN A 429 31.83 1.91 -0.48
N VAL A 430 32.84 2.77 -0.62
CA VAL A 430 32.95 4.04 0.11
C VAL A 430 33.42 5.14 -0.83
N VAL A 431 32.80 6.31 -0.72
CA VAL A 431 33.29 7.53 -1.35
C VAL A 431 33.66 8.54 -0.25
N MET A 432 34.86 9.09 -0.32
CA MET A 432 35.30 10.20 0.52
C MET A 432 35.26 11.50 -0.28
N ARG A 433 34.58 12.51 0.27
CA ARG A 433 34.57 13.89 -0.23
C ARG A 433 34.73 14.85 0.93
N ALA A 434 35.71 15.75 0.88
CA ALA A 434 35.97 16.76 1.91
C ALA A 434 35.97 16.16 3.34
N GLY A 435 36.57 14.97 3.51
CA GLY A 435 36.64 14.26 4.80
C GLY A 435 35.36 13.56 5.26
N GLN A 436 34.28 13.56 4.47
CA GLN A 436 33.04 12.85 4.77
C GLN A 436 32.94 11.53 4.00
N ALA A 437 32.69 10.44 4.72
CA ALA A 437 32.44 9.12 4.14
C ALA A 437 30.97 8.98 3.72
N ARG A 438 30.74 8.56 2.47
CA ARG A 438 29.42 8.21 1.95
C ARG A 438 29.41 6.78 1.43
N ILE A 439 28.26 6.11 1.59
CA ILE A 439 28.02 4.73 1.14
C ILE A 439 26.82 4.66 0.20
N PRO A 440 26.84 3.76 -0.79
CA PRO A 440 25.76 3.64 -1.74
C PRO A 440 24.56 2.92 -1.13
N ARG A 441 23.37 3.48 -1.35
CA ARG A 441 22.07 2.90 -1.02
C ARG A 441 21.23 2.86 -2.29
N LEU A 442 20.52 1.75 -2.48
CA LEU A 442 19.55 1.66 -3.56
C LEU A 442 18.21 2.20 -3.05
N THR A 443 17.78 3.33 -3.60
CA THR A 443 16.49 3.95 -3.26
C THR A 443 15.55 3.79 -4.45
N ARG A 444 14.32 3.35 -4.20
CA ARG A 444 13.28 3.28 -5.25
C ARG A 444 12.85 4.71 -5.58
N LEU A 445 12.81 5.09 -6.85
CA LEU A 445 12.19 6.36 -7.22
C LEU A 445 10.71 6.27 -6.88
N THR A 446 10.25 7.09 -5.93
CA THR A 446 8.83 7.27 -5.67
C THR A 446 8.26 8.15 -6.75
N GLN A 447 7.38 7.59 -7.59
CA GLN A 447 6.33 8.43 -8.15
C GLN A 447 5.45 8.83 -6.98
N THR A 448 5.23 10.13 -6.79
CA THR A 448 3.98 10.57 -6.19
C THR A 448 2.89 9.88 -6.99
N LEU A 449 2.10 9.01 -6.36
CA LEU A 449 0.98 8.33 -7.00
C LEU A 449 0.04 9.40 -7.55
N SER A 450 0.24 9.77 -8.82
CA SER A 450 -0.75 10.52 -9.56
C SER A 450 -1.77 9.49 -10.02
N LEU A 451 -2.67 9.11 -9.10
CA LEU A 451 -3.92 8.41 -9.47
C LEU A 451 -4.87 9.34 -10.26
N ILE A 452 -4.42 10.58 -10.52
CA ILE A 452 -4.92 11.47 -11.56
C ILE A 452 -3.88 11.55 -12.68
N PRO A 453 -4.11 10.97 -13.87
CA PRO A 453 -3.45 11.44 -15.07
C PRO A 453 -4.23 12.62 -15.66
N ILE A 454 -3.46 13.59 -16.14
CA ILE A 454 -3.77 14.80 -16.94
C ILE A 454 -5.06 14.70 -17.75
#